data_AF-A0AAN7KK90-F1
#
_entry.id   AF-A0AAN7KK90-F1
#
_cell.length_a   1.000
_cell.length_b   1.000
_cell.length_c   1.000
_cell.angle_alpha   90.00
_cell.angle_beta   90.00
_cell.angle_gamma   90.00
#
_symmetry.space_group_name_H-M   'P 1'
#
loop_
_entity.id
_entity.type
_entity.pdbx_description
1 polymer ?
#
loop_
_entity_poly.entity_id
_entity_poly.type
_entity_poly.pdbx_seq_one_letter_code
_entity_poly.pdbx_strand_id
1 'polypeptide(L)'
;MKLHDDGHDLPEKLQGGILLDRTIAVQPYDLNRVLYGPDSQFQRDLANLQGTTDVEEGPWIWWSGEISHLKRVVSYTRAETKLVKAVKALEEQTYMQPDGKTFCCFGVC
;
A
#
# COMPACT_ATOMS: atom_id res chain seq x y z
N MET A 1 14.01 -25.15 15.86
CA MET A 1 14.90 -23.99 15.64
C MET A 1 14.03 -22.74 15.70
N LYS A 2 14.28 -21.88 16.68
CA LYS A 2 13.59 -20.60 16.84
C LYS A 2 14.38 -19.63 15.96
N LEU A 3 13.82 -19.25 14.81
CA LEU A 3 14.38 -18.15 14.03
C LEU A 3 14.30 -16.92 14.92
N HIS A 4 15.46 -16.40 15.34
CA HIS A 4 15.56 -15.03 15.79
C HIS A 4 15.16 -14.19 14.58
N ASP A 5 13.96 -13.64 14.63
CA ASP A 5 13.56 -12.54 13.79
C ASP A 5 14.17 -11.31 14.47
N ASP A 6 15.34 -10.90 14.00
CA ASP A 6 15.91 -9.59 14.36
C ASP A 6 15.00 -8.55 13.68
N GLY A 7 13.80 -8.34 14.26
CA GLY A 7 12.72 -7.49 13.76
C GLY A 7 13.03 -6.00 13.81
N HIS A 8 14.28 -5.63 13.51
CA HIS A 8 14.80 -4.29 13.64
C HIS A 8 14.41 -3.39 12.46
N ASP A 9 14.00 -3.97 11.33
CA ASP A 9 13.71 -3.21 10.10
C ASP A 9 12.22 -3.26 9.69
N LEU A 10 11.38 -3.99 10.44
CA LEU A 10 9.93 -4.00 10.24
C LEU A 10 9.27 -2.91 11.09
N PRO A 11 8.65 -1.91 10.46
CA PRO A 11 7.99 -0.83 11.18
C PRO A 11 6.88 -1.32 12.12
N GLU A 12 6.76 -0.66 13.27
CA GLU A 12 5.74 -0.99 14.27
C GLU A 12 4.32 -0.81 13.73
N LYS A 13 3.37 -1.53 14.34
CA LYS A 13 1.94 -1.39 14.02
C LYS A 13 1.49 0.04 14.30
N LEU A 14 0.71 0.60 13.36
CA LEU A 14 0.15 1.94 13.51
C LEU A 14 -0.77 2.02 14.74
N GLN A 15 -0.72 3.16 15.44
CA GLN A 15 -1.53 3.42 16.63
C GLN A 15 -3.05 3.34 16.37
N GLY A 16 -3.48 3.44 15.10
CA GLY A 16 -4.88 3.30 14.68
C GLY A 16 -5.45 1.88 14.76
N GLY A 17 -4.63 0.88 15.09
CA GLY A 17 -5.06 -0.52 15.23
C GLY A 17 -4.96 -1.33 13.94
N ILE A 18 -5.45 -2.57 13.98
CA ILE A 18 -5.36 -3.55 12.88
C ILE A 18 -6.72 -3.69 12.21
N LEU A 19 -6.81 -3.36 10.92
CA LEU A 19 -8.03 -3.52 10.11
C LEU A 19 -8.15 -4.94 9.53
N LEU A 20 -7.03 -5.55 9.15
CA LEU A 20 -6.99 -6.85 8.50
C LEU A 20 -5.78 -7.66 8.99
N ASP A 21 -6.03 -8.86 9.50
CA ASP A 21 -5.02 -9.84 9.86
C ASP A 21 -5.45 -11.22 9.31
N ARG A 22 -4.87 -11.60 8.16
CA ARG A 22 -5.25 -12.80 7.40
C ARG A 22 -4.05 -13.42 6.71
N THR A 23 -4.03 -14.74 6.70
CA THR A 23 -3.10 -15.55 5.89
C THR A 23 -3.75 -15.89 4.55
N ILE A 24 -3.04 -15.65 3.46
CA ILE A 24 -3.49 -15.95 2.10
C ILE A 24 -2.52 -16.94 1.47
N ALA A 25 -3.04 -18.00 0.85
CA ALA A 25 -2.23 -19.08 0.25
C ALA A 25 -1.67 -18.70 -1.13
N VAL A 26 -0.86 -17.65 -1.18
CA VAL A 26 -0.20 -17.15 -2.40
C VAL A 26 1.25 -16.77 -2.09
N GLN A 27 2.11 -16.70 -3.12
CA GLN A 27 3.47 -16.22 -2.90
C GLN A 27 3.48 -14.73 -2.54
N PRO A 28 4.34 -14.27 -1.61
CA PRO A 28 4.41 -12.87 -1.21
C PRO A 28 4.59 -11.91 -2.40
N TYR A 29 5.43 -12.28 -3.37
CA TYR A 29 5.64 -11.52 -4.59
C TYR A 29 4.35 -11.33 -5.41
N ASP A 30 3.58 -12.40 -5.61
CA ASP A 30 2.33 -12.36 -6.38
C ASP A 30 1.28 -11.50 -5.68
N LEU A 31 1.13 -11.66 -4.36
CA LEU A 31 0.24 -10.82 -3.57
C LEU A 31 0.62 -9.35 -3.67
N ASN A 32 1.91 -9.05 -3.56
CA ASN A 32 2.42 -7.69 -3.68
C ASN A 32 2.13 -7.08 -5.05
N ARG A 33 2.31 -7.84 -6.13
CA ARG A 33 2.00 -7.38 -7.48
C ARG A 33 0.51 -7.07 -7.64
N VAL A 34 -0.36 -7.87 -7.01
CA VAL A 34 -1.81 -7.62 -6.99
C VAL A 34 -2.17 -6.36 -6.18
N LEU A 35 -1.48 -6.09 -5.08
CA LEU A 35 -1.79 -4.94 -4.22
C LEU A 35 -1.16 -3.62 -4.69
N TYR A 36 0.09 -3.64 -5.14
CA TYR A 36 0.91 -2.44 -5.37
C TYR A 36 1.55 -2.38 -6.76
N GLY A 37 1.33 -3.40 -7.58
CA GLY A 37 1.76 -3.40 -8.97
C GLY A 37 1.00 -2.36 -9.79
N PRO A 38 1.65 -1.73 -10.78
CA PRO A 38 0.98 -0.81 -11.69
C PRO A 38 -0.12 -1.56 -12.47
N ASP A 39 -1.22 -0.87 -12.75
CA ASP A 39 -2.35 -1.40 -13.52
C ASP A 39 -2.93 -2.71 -12.96
N SER A 40 -2.91 -2.89 -11.65
CA SER A 40 -3.52 -4.06 -11.01
C SER A 40 -5.04 -4.11 -11.24
N GLN A 41 -5.53 -5.25 -11.74
CA GLN A 41 -6.97 -5.48 -11.88
C GLN A 41 -7.70 -5.41 -10.53
N PHE A 42 -7.08 -5.90 -9.47
CA PHE A 42 -7.66 -5.85 -8.13
C PHE A 42 -7.90 -4.41 -7.66
N GLN A 43 -6.94 -3.51 -7.90
CA GLN A 43 -7.08 -2.10 -7.52
C GLN A 43 -8.21 -1.42 -8.30
N ARG A 44 -8.34 -1.72 -9.61
CA ARG A 44 -9.45 -1.23 -10.42
C ARG A 44 -10.80 -1.74 -9.92
N ASP A 45 -10.90 -3.04 -9.63
CA ASP A 45 -12.13 -3.64 -9.12
C ASP A 45 -12.52 -3.06 -7.75
N LEU A 46 -11.53 -2.81 -6.88
CA LEU A 46 -11.73 -2.17 -5.60
C LEU A 46 -12.19 -0.72 -5.74
N ALA A 47 -11.57 0.06 -6.64
CA ALA A 47 -11.97 1.43 -6.94
C ALA A 47 -13.43 1.47 -7.42
N ASN A 48 -13.80 0.58 -8.36
CA ASN A 48 -15.17 0.45 -8.85
C ASN A 48 -16.16 0.10 -7.74
N LEU A 49 -15.81 -0.86 -6.87
CA LEU A 49 -16.65 -1.26 -5.75
C LEU A 49 -16.87 -0.11 -4.74
N GLN A 50 -15.86 0.74 -4.57
CA GLN A 50 -15.89 1.89 -3.66
C GLN A 50 -16.47 3.16 -4.29
N GLY A 51 -16.76 3.15 -5.60
CA GLY A 51 -17.15 4.35 -6.34
C GLY A 51 -16.04 5.39 -6.48
N THR A 52 -14.78 4.97 -6.36
CA THR A 52 -13.61 5.84 -6.54
C THR A 52 -13.35 6.06 -8.03
N THR A 53 -13.24 7.32 -8.45
CA THR A 53 -13.02 7.73 -9.84
C THR A 53 -11.71 8.51 -9.99
N ASP A 54 -11.35 8.83 -11.24
CA ASP A 54 -10.19 9.68 -11.58
C ASP A 54 -8.88 9.21 -10.93
N VAL A 55 -8.70 7.88 -10.86
CA VAL A 55 -7.51 7.27 -10.28
C VAL A 55 -6.33 7.50 -11.20
N GLU A 56 -5.32 8.21 -10.71
CA GLU A 56 -4.04 8.43 -11.38
C GLU A 56 -2.91 7.89 -10.49
N GLU A 57 -2.25 6.84 -10.94
CA GLU A 57 -1.09 6.25 -10.25
C GLU A 57 0.20 6.83 -10.84
N GLY A 58 0.95 7.57 -10.02
CA GLY A 58 2.31 7.99 -10.37
C GLY A 58 3.28 6.80 -10.44
N PRO A 59 4.41 6.95 -11.15
CA PRO A 59 5.42 5.91 -11.21
C PRO A 59 6.07 5.71 -9.83
N TRP A 60 6.56 4.50 -9.58
CA TRP A 60 7.45 4.25 -8.45
C TRP A 60 8.80 4.92 -8.71
N ILE A 61 9.21 5.79 -7.79
CA ILE A 61 10.48 6.53 -7.82
C ILE A 61 11.38 5.96 -6.73
N TRP A 62 12.62 5.66 -7.08
CA TRP A 62 13.63 5.20 -6.12
C TRP A 62 14.19 6.36 -5.30
N TRP A 63 14.20 6.17 -3.98
CA TRP A 63 14.80 7.08 -3.01
C TRP A 63 15.93 6.36 -2.29
N SER A 64 17.16 6.81 -2.55
CA SER A 64 18.36 6.34 -1.86
C SER A 64 18.59 7.17 -0.60
N GLY A 65 18.71 6.51 0.54
CA GLY A 65 18.99 7.10 1.86
C GLY A 65 19.52 6.03 2.81
N GLU A 66 19.37 6.25 4.12
CA GLU A 66 19.73 5.25 5.14
C GLU A 66 18.96 3.93 4.96
N ILE A 67 17.66 4.02 4.63
CA ILE A 67 16.84 2.91 4.17
C ILE A 67 16.35 3.24 2.76
N SER A 68 16.81 2.48 1.78
CA SER A 68 16.39 2.67 0.39
C SER A 68 14.95 2.19 0.19
N HIS A 69 14.14 2.99 -0.48
CA HIS A 69 12.71 2.72 -0.64
C HIS A 69 12.18 3.29 -1.96
N LEU A 70 11.00 2.82 -2.36
CA LEU A 70 10.26 3.35 -3.50
C LEU A 70 9.13 4.25 -2.99
N LYS A 71 8.91 5.39 -3.64
CA LYS A 71 7.73 6.24 -3.39
C LYS A 71 6.90 6.40 -4.65
N ARG A 72 5.59 6.52 -4.48
CA ARG A 72 4.70 7.03 -5.53
C ARG A 72 3.61 7.89 -4.91
N VAL A 73 2.98 8.68 -5.76
CA VAL A 73 1.80 9.46 -5.40
C VAL A 73 0.63 8.92 -6.22
N VAL A 74 -0.49 8.65 -5.57
CA VAL A 74 -1.74 8.24 -6.19
C VAL A 74 -2.77 9.32 -5.93
N SER A 75 -3.46 9.79 -6.97
CA SER A 75 -4.57 10.74 -6.81
C SER A 75 -5.87 10.07 -7.22
N TYR A 76 -6.96 10.39 -6.52
CA TYR A 76 -8.27 9.82 -6.81
C TYR A 76 -9.41 10.69 -6.25
N THR A 77 -10.60 10.56 -6.82
CA THR A 77 -11.83 11.15 -6.29
C THR A 77 -12.64 10.07 -5.58
N ARG A 78 -12.85 10.19 -4.26
CA ARG A 78 -13.81 9.33 -3.55
C ARG A 78 -15.23 9.82 -3.76
N ALA A 79 -16.15 8.87 -3.97
CA ALA A 79 -17.57 9.14 -4.04
C ALA A 79 -18.09 9.86 -2.79
N GLU A 80 -19.16 10.63 -2.97
CA GLU A 80 -19.89 11.19 -1.85
C GLU A 80 -20.56 10.10 -1.01
N THR A 81 -20.65 10.38 0.27
CA THR A 81 -21.43 9.61 1.24
C THR A 81 -22.56 10.49 1.75
N LYS A 82 -23.46 9.93 2.56
CA LYS A 82 -24.55 10.70 3.19
C LYS A 82 -24.06 11.90 4.03
N LEU A 83 -22.79 11.88 4.46
CA LEU A 83 -22.22 12.87 5.38
C LEU A 83 -21.14 13.73 4.74
N VAL A 84 -20.50 13.26 3.67
CA VAL A 84 -19.31 13.89 3.09
C VAL A 84 -19.48 13.93 1.57
N LYS A 85 -19.26 15.09 0.96
CA LYS A 85 -19.28 15.24 -0.50
C LYS A 85 -18.14 14.47 -1.16
N ALA A 86 -18.17 14.35 -2.48
CA ALA A 86 -17.05 13.80 -3.23
C ALA A 86 -15.79 14.65 -2.97
N VAL A 87 -14.66 13.97 -2.74
CA VAL A 87 -13.39 14.61 -2.36
C VAL A 87 -12.27 14.04 -3.21
N LYS A 88 -11.45 14.93 -3.77
CA LYS A 88 -10.17 14.57 -4.37
C LYS A 88 -9.14 14.35 -3.26
N ALA A 89 -8.55 13.18 -3.23
CA ALA A 89 -7.51 12.78 -2.31
C ALA A 89 -6.17 12.62 -3.05
N LEU A 90 -5.09 12.81 -2.29
CA LEU A 90 -3.74 12.54 -2.71
C LEU A 90 -3.12 11.61 -1.67
N GLU A 91 -2.65 10.45 -2.10
CA GLU A 91 -2.04 9.46 -1.22
C GLU A 91 -0.57 9.28 -1.61
N GLU A 92 0.33 9.55 -0.68
CA GLU A 92 1.74 9.17 -0.82
C GLU A 92 1.92 7.74 -0.33
N GLN A 93 2.45 6.87 -1.19
CA GLN A 93 2.75 5.49 -0.87
C GLN A 93 4.26 5.28 -0.82
N THR A 94 4.75 4.70 0.28
CA THR A 94 6.16 4.35 0.49
C THR A 94 6.29 2.83 0.59
N TYR A 95 7.00 2.23 -0.36
CA TYR A 95 7.25 0.81 -0.46
C TYR A 95 8.69 0.45 -0.05
N MET A 96 8.81 -0.53 0.84
CA MET A 96 10.06 -0.98 1.43
C MET A 96 10.18 -2.50 1.40
N GLN A 97 11.40 -2.99 1.27
CA GLN A 97 11.74 -4.41 1.36
C GLN A 97 12.93 -4.58 2.33
N PRO A 98 12.71 -4.46 3.64
CA PRO A 98 13.77 -4.32 4.63
C PRO A 98 14.75 -5.52 4.68
N ASP A 99 14.25 -6.75 4.53
CA ASP A 99 15.01 -8.00 4.70
C ASP A 99 15.12 -8.84 3.41
N GLY A 100 14.66 -8.30 2.27
CA GLY A 100 14.60 -9.01 1.00
C GLY A 100 13.51 -10.08 0.90
N LYS A 101 12.72 -10.34 1.95
CA LYS A 101 11.69 -11.41 2.01
C LYS A 101 10.31 -10.89 2.36
N THR A 102 10.27 -9.82 3.11
CA THR A 102 9.10 -9.14 3.64
C THR A 102 8.93 -7.83 2.92
N PHE A 103 7.67 -7.47 2.69
CA PHE A 103 7.31 -6.25 2.01
C PHE A 103 6.43 -5.40 2.91
N CYS A 104 6.65 -4.10 2.90
CA CYS A 104 5.85 -3.16 3.65
C CYS A 104 5.53 -1.94 2.79
N CYS A 105 4.27 -1.51 2.83
CA CYS A 105 3.84 -0.29 2.18
C CYS A 105 3.06 0.59 3.16
N PHE A 106 3.43 1.86 3.26
CA PHE A 106 2.73 2.87 4.03
C PHE A 106 2.02 3.84 3.10
N GLY A 107 0.76 4.12 3.37
CA GLY A 107 0.00 5.19 2.72
C GLY A 107 -0.25 6.33 3.70
N VAL A 108 -0.02 7.56 3.25
CA VAL A 108 -0.42 8.78 3.97
C VAL A 108 -1.30 9.61 3.03
N CYS A 109 -2.53 9.90 3.46
CA CYS A 109 -3.51 10.75 2.77
C CYS A 109 -3.58 12.14 3.40
#